data_AF-A0A815URL6-F1
#
_entry.id   AF-A0A815URL6-F1
#
_cell.length_a   1.000
_cell.length_b   1.000
_cell.length_c   1.000
_cell.angle_alpha   90.00
_cell.angle_beta   90.00
_cell.angle_gamma   90.00
#
_symmetry.space_group_name_H-M   'P 1'
#
loop_
_entity.id
_entity.type
_entity.pdbx_description
1 polymer ?
#
loop_
_entity_poly.entity_id
_entity_poly.type
_entity_poly.pdbx_seq_one_letter_code
_entity_poly.pdbx_strand_id
1 'polypeptide(L)' 'PHDSSDIKVGINRFGHIGRLVFRCALEEGIQVVAVNG' A
#
# COMPACT_ATOMS: atom_id res chain seq x y z
N PRO A 1 -16.87 -18.27 -4.46
CA PRO A 1 -16.23 -16.95 -4.30
C PRO A 1 -15.09 -17.05 -3.28
N HIS A 2 -13.86 -17.27 -3.75
CA HIS A 2 -12.69 -17.13 -2.88
C HIS A 2 -12.59 -15.66 -2.54
N ASP A 3 -12.97 -15.35 -1.30
CA ASP A 3 -12.76 -14.05 -0.66
C ASP A 3 -11.24 -13.86 -0.56
N SER A 4 -10.66 -13.32 -1.62
CA SER A 4 -9.28 -12.83 -1.63
C SER A 4 -9.27 -11.73 -0.59
N SER A 5 -8.88 -12.07 0.64
CA SER A 5 -8.77 -11.11 1.73
C SER A 5 -8.02 -9.87 1.23
N ASP A 6 -8.75 -8.78 1.01
CA ASP A 6 -8.18 -7.55 0.44
C ASP A 6 -6.97 -7.14 1.28
N ILE A 7 -5.78 -7.24 0.69
CA ILE A 7 -4.53 -6.97 1.39
C ILE A 7 -4.50 -5.47 1.72
N LYS A 8 -4.50 -5.16 3.01
CA LYS A 8 -4.41 -3.81 3.56
C LYS A 8 -2.99 -3.51 4.01
N VAL A 9 -2.39 -2.47 3.45
CA VAL A 9 -0.98 -2.10 3.69
C VAL A 9 -0.87 -0.77 4.42
N GLY A 10 -0.01 -0.70 5.42
CA GLY A 10 0.46 0.54 6.03
C GLY A 10 1.91 0.83 5.63
N ILE A 11 2.23 2.08 5.31
CA ILE A 11 3.60 2.52 4.99
C ILE A 11 4.13 3.39 6.12
N ASN A 12 5.13 2.88 6.85
CA ASN A 12 5.82 3.65 7.89
C ASN A 12 7.14 4.23 7.35
N ARG A 13 7.25 5.56 7.39
CA ARG A 13 8.25 6.43 6.73
C ARG A 13 8.02 6.65 5.24
N PHE A 14 7.29 7.71 4.94
CA PHE A 14 6.96 8.14 3.57
C PHE A 14 8.05 8.94 2.86
N GLY A 15 9.29 8.47 2.98
CA GLY A 15 10.45 9.00 2.25
C GLY A 15 10.44 8.61 0.77
N HIS A 16 11.61 8.66 0.13
CA HIS A 16 11.72 8.31 -1.30
C HIS A 16 11.18 6.92 -1.61
N ILE A 17 11.58 5.91 -0.84
CA ILE A 17 11.12 4.52 -1.04
C ILE A 17 9.64 4.36 -0.69
N GLY A 18 9.15 4.99 0.38
CA GLY A 18 7.74 4.93 0.77
C GLY A 18 6.82 5.42 -0.35
N ARG A 19 7.22 6.49 -1.06
CA ARG A 19 6.48 7.00 -2.24
C ARG A 19 6.49 6.05 -3.43
N LEU A 20 7.61 5.36 -3.68
CA LEU A 20 7.70 4.35 -4.75
C LEU A 20 6.79 3.15 -4.46
N VAL A 21 6.84 2.64 -3.22
CA VAL A 21 5.98 1.53 -2.77
C VAL A 21 4.50 1.90 -2.88
N PHE A 22 4.12 3.10 -2.47
CA PHE A 22 2.73 3.58 -2.61
C PHE A 22 2.26 3.62 -4.06
N ARG A 23 3.12 4.10 -4.97
CA ARG A 23 2.79 4.12 -6.40
C ARG A 23 2.55 2.71 -6.94
N CYS A 24 3.46 1.76 -6.65
CA CYS A 24 3.27 0.37 -7.07
C CYS A 24 2.01 -0.26 -6.46
N ALA A 25 1.71 0.03 -5.19
CA ALA A 25 0.50 -0.48 -4.55
C ALA A 25 -0.78 0.01 -5.26
N LEU A 26 -0.82 1.27 -5.71
CA LEU A 26 -1.95 1.78 -6.49
C LEU A 26 -2.07 1.11 -7.87
N GLU A 27 -0.96 0.87 -8.55
CA GLU A 27 -0.93 0.19 -9.85
C GLU A 27 -1.41 -1.27 -9.75
N GLU A 28 -1.08 -1.96 -8.66
CA GLU A 28 -1.46 -3.35 -8.37
C GLU A 28 -2.85 -3.49 -7.70
N GLY A 29 -3.57 -2.39 -7.48
CA GLY A 29 -4.88 -2.41 -6.80
C GLY A 29 -4.83 -2.80 -5.33
N ILE A 30 -3.67 -2.67 -4.68
CA ILE A 30 -3.47 -2.96 -3.26
C ILE A 30 -3.97 -1.78 -2.42
N GLN A 31 -4.74 -2.07 -1.38
CA GLN A 31 -5.30 -1.04 -0.52
C GLN A 31 -4.27 -0.53 0.49
N VAL A 32 -3.70 0.65 0.26
CA VAL A 32 -2.92 1.35 1.30
C VAL A 32 -3.86 2.07 2.25
N VAL A 33 -3.88 1.67 3.52
CA VAL A 33 -4.81 2.17 4.54
C VAL A 33 -4.21 3.19 5.50
N ALA A 34 -2.88 3.27 5.56
CA ALA A 34 -2.18 4.20 6.43
C ALA A 34 -0.82 4.59 5.85
N VAL A 35 -0.43 5.85 6.07
CA VAL A 35 0.91 6.35 5.78
C VAL A 35 1.37 7.15 7.00
N ASN A 36 2.55 6.83 7.51
CA ASN A 36 3.24 7.58 8.55
C ASN A 36 4.56 8.14 8.01
N GLY A 37 4.88 9.39 8.37
CA GLY A 37 6.02 10.15 7.85
C GLY A 37 7.19 10.14 8.80
#